data_AF-B6BQD4-F1
#
_entry.id   AF-B6BQD4-F1
#
_cell.length_a   1.000
_cell.length_b   1.000
_cell.length_c   1.000
_cell.angle_alpha   90.00
_cell.angle_beta   90.00
_cell.angle_gamma   90.00
#
_symmetry.space_group_name_H-M   'P 1'
#
loop_
_entity.id
_entity.type
_entity.pdbx_description
1 polymer ?
#
loop_
_entity_poly.entity_id
_entity_poly.type
_entity_poly.pdbx_seq_one_letter_code
_entity_poly.pdbx_strand_id
1 'polypeptide(L)'
;MANLKTNEKKSKAQSMGMHTEVLTGRTQQKFFNPDEAENFYYFGTYDVDFNKRTDLDVKDMTAPEANKEIDKLMSEGYGTIVIKNPQGKHSLGVGILNKLNLIFEGSLGYFGMGSCDGPTVRINGRVGWSCAENLMAGKVVIEKNAGSCFGAAIRGGDLICKGSVGARTGIDMKGGTIIIGGDAGAFTGFMMQRGRIIILGDVGINLGDSMYDGTIFIGGSIGSYGSDAVDAELTVSDQDWLKRKLKVAEIGENFDVSKMKKIVAGKKLWNYDNLEPTEKKGAI
;
A
#
# COMPACT_ATOMS: atom_id res chain seq x y z
N MET A 1 -19.18 -65.25 27.80
CA MET A 1 -18.03 -64.35 28.01
C MET A 1 -18.56 -63.01 28.47
N ALA A 2 -18.06 -62.49 29.58
CA ALA A 2 -18.57 -61.27 30.22
C ALA A 2 -18.16 -60.01 29.42
N ASN A 3 -19.14 -59.14 29.14
CA ASN A 3 -18.89 -57.80 28.60
C ASN A 3 -18.30 -56.90 29.69
N LEU A 4 -16.97 -56.78 29.72
CA LEU A 4 -16.27 -55.75 30.50
C LEU A 4 -16.50 -54.39 29.84
N LYS A 5 -17.40 -53.58 30.40
CA LYS A 5 -17.45 -52.13 30.11
C LYS A 5 -16.27 -51.47 30.83
N THR A 6 -15.21 -51.15 30.11
CA THR A 6 -14.15 -50.27 30.60
C THR A 6 -14.69 -48.84 30.65
N ASN A 7 -15.09 -48.39 31.84
CA ASN A 7 -15.34 -46.98 32.12
C ASN A 7 -13.98 -46.27 32.23
N GLU A 8 -13.45 -45.76 31.12
CA GLU A 8 -12.28 -44.89 31.15
C GLU A 8 -12.65 -43.56 31.84
N LYS A 9 -12.22 -43.39 33.09
CA LYS A 9 -12.29 -42.09 33.76
C LYS A 9 -11.31 -41.15 33.07
N LYS A 10 -11.83 -40.14 32.35
CA LYS A 10 -11.03 -39.03 31.83
C LYS A 10 -10.23 -38.39 32.96
N SER A 11 -8.97 -38.07 32.72
CA SER A 11 -8.14 -37.38 33.71
C SER A 11 -8.69 -35.96 33.97
N LYS A 12 -8.36 -35.37 35.12
CA LYS A 12 -8.76 -33.99 35.46
C LYS A 12 -8.31 -32.99 34.36
N ALA A 13 -7.16 -33.22 33.74
CA ALA A 13 -6.65 -32.41 32.63
C ALA A 13 -7.51 -32.55 31.35
N GLN A 14 -7.93 -33.78 30.99
CA GLN A 14 -8.83 -34.02 29.85
C GLN A 14 -10.24 -33.47 30.09
N SER A 15 -10.74 -33.48 31.33
CA SER A 15 -12.03 -32.84 31.65
C SER A 15 -11.97 -31.31 31.60
N MET A 16 -10.78 -30.73 31.69
CA MET A 16 -10.55 -29.28 31.59
C MET A 16 -10.18 -28.82 30.16
N GLY A 17 -10.26 -29.71 29.15
CA GLY A 17 -9.97 -29.37 27.76
C GLY A 17 -8.48 -29.13 27.46
N MET A 18 -7.58 -29.51 28.38
CA MET A 18 -6.13 -29.40 28.20
C MET A 18 -5.58 -30.67 27.54
N HIS A 19 -6.08 -31.00 26.36
CA HIS A 19 -5.56 -32.03 25.48
C HIS A 19 -5.41 -31.46 24.07
N THR A 20 -4.37 -31.89 23.36
CA THR A 20 -4.22 -31.60 21.94
C THR A 20 -5.25 -32.42 21.18
N GLU A 21 -6.37 -31.80 20.79
CA GLU A 21 -7.24 -32.39 19.79
C GLU A 21 -6.53 -32.34 18.44
N VAL A 22 -6.18 -33.51 17.91
CA VAL A 22 -5.86 -33.65 16.50
C VAL A 22 -7.15 -33.25 15.77
N LEU A 23 -7.10 -32.15 15.00
CA LEU A 23 -8.20 -31.68 14.16
C LEU A 23 -8.51 -32.73 13.09
N THR A 24 -9.20 -33.79 13.48
CA THR A 24 -9.63 -34.86 12.59
C THR A 24 -10.63 -34.25 11.60
N GLY A 25 -10.27 -34.30 10.32
CA GLY A 25 -11.07 -33.73 9.23
C GLY A 25 -10.84 -32.23 8.92
N ARG A 26 -9.87 -31.55 9.54
CA ARG A 26 -9.45 -30.20 9.11
C ARG A 26 -7.95 -30.18 8.86
N THR A 27 -7.55 -29.80 7.65
CA THR A 27 -6.13 -29.61 7.34
C THR A 27 -5.67 -28.23 7.84
N GLN A 28 -4.41 -28.12 8.28
CA GLN A 28 -3.78 -26.81 8.54
C GLN A 28 -3.27 -26.16 7.24
N GLN A 29 -3.29 -26.90 6.13
CA GLN A 29 -2.87 -26.41 4.83
C GLN A 29 -3.95 -25.48 4.26
N LYS A 30 -3.60 -24.20 4.07
CA LYS A 30 -4.43 -23.30 3.26
C LYS A 30 -4.22 -23.64 1.80
N PHE A 31 -5.25 -24.09 1.12
CA PHE A 31 -5.24 -24.26 -0.33
C PHE A 31 -5.62 -22.93 -0.97
N PHE A 32 -4.77 -22.41 -1.85
CA PHE A 32 -5.11 -21.26 -2.67
C PHE A 32 -5.87 -21.76 -3.89
N ASN A 33 -7.17 -21.45 -3.97
CA ASN A 33 -7.94 -21.64 -5.18
C ASN A 33 -8.05 -20.28 -5.89
N PRO A 34 -7.45 -20.09 -7.08
CA PRO A 34 -7.52 -18.83 -7.81
C PRO A 34 -8.95 -18.43 -8.18
N ASP A 35 -9.88 -19.38 -8.20
CA ASP A 35 -11.30 -19.17 -8.53
C ASP A 35 -12.15 -18.75 -7.32
N GLU A 36 -11.60 -18.67 -6.11
CA GLU A 36 -12.29 -18.15 -4.92
C GLU A 36 -12.45 -16.62 -4.97
N ALA A 37 -13.19 -16.16 -5.97
CA ALA A 37 -13.40 -14.74 -6.23
C ALA A 37 -14.05 -13.99 -5.05
N GLU A 38 -14.83 -14.71 -4.23
CA GLU A 38 -15.46 -14.22 -3.01
C GLU A 38 -14.43 -13.76 -1.96
N ASN A 39 -13.24 -14.38 -1.93
CA ASN A 39 -12.15 -14.03 -1.00
C ASN A 39 -11.38 -12.75 -1.43
N PHE A 40 -11.70 -12.15 -2.58
CA PHE A 40 -11.12 -10.87 -3.00
C PHE A 40 -11.87 -9.64 -2.47
N TYR A 41 -12.90 -9.83 -1.64
CA TYR A 41 -13.75 -8.77 -1.12
C TYR A 41 -13.83 -8.84 0.40
N TYR A 42 -14.03 -7.68 1.03
CA TYR A 42 -14.29 -7.63 2.46
C TYR A 42 -15.73 -8.07 2.76
N PHE A 43 -15.94 -8.62 3.96
CA PHE A 43 -17.29 -8.82 4.46
C PHE A 43 -18.04 -7.48 4.50
N GLY A 44 -19.22 -7.43 3.88
CA GLY A 44 -20.05 -6.23 3.83
C GLY A 44 -19.73 -5.24 2.71
N THR A 45 -18.85 -5.57 1.76
CA THR A 45 -18.67 -4.72 0.57
C THR A 45 -19.93 -4.68 -0.28
N TYR A 46 -20.30 -3.48 -0.70
CA TYR A 46 -21.37 -3.27 -1.68
C TYR A 46 -21.03 -3.82 -3.07
N ASP A 47 -22.04 -4.40 -3.73
CA ASP A 47 -22.02 -4.67 -5.16
C ASP A 47 -22.29 -3.37 -5.92
N VAL A 48 -21.39 -3.00 -6.83
CA VAL A 48 -21.44 -1.71 -7.53
C VAL A 48 -21.27 -1.90 -9.02
N ASP A 49 -22.04 -1.15 -9.81
CA ASP A 49 -21.88 -1.10 -11.27
C ASP A 49 -20.95 0.06 -11.64
N PHE A 50 -19.77 -0.28 -12.18
CA PHE A 50 -18.79 0.70 -12.64
C PHE A 50 -19.33 1.62 -13.74
N ASN A 51 -20.36 1.22 -14.49
CA ASN A 51 -21.02 2.07 -15.48
C ASN A 51 -22.08 2.99 -14.86
N LYS A 52 -22.58 2.65 -13.66
CA LYS A 52 -23.50 3.51 -12.90
C LYS A 52 -22.72 4.63 -12.25
N ARG A 53 -22.82 5.82 -12.85
CA ARG A 53 -22.07 7.02 -12.46
C ARG A 53 -22.94 8.07 -11.80
N THR A 54 -22.39 8.76 -10.81
CA THR A 54 -23.00 9.95 -10.21
C THR A 54 -21.96 11.00 -9.84
N ASP A 55 -22.43 12.23 -9.60
CA ASP A 55 -21.65 13.36 -9.13
C ASP A 55 -22.08 13.70 -7.69
N LEU A 56 -21.10 14.00 -6.82
CA LEU A 56 -21.30 14.44 -5.45
C LEU A 56 -20.59 15.77 -5.24
N ASP A 57 -21.34 16.85 -5.08
CA ASP A 57 -20.80 18.16 -4.73
C ASP A 57 -20.59 18.26 -3.22
N VAL A 58 -19.33 18.39 -2.81
CA VAL A 58 -18.95 18.45 -1.40
C VAL A 58 -18.61 19.87 -0.94
N LYS A 59 -18.93 20.91 -1.74
CA LYS A 59 -18.60 22.31 -1.41
C LYS A 59 -19.02 22.67 0.03
N ASP A 60 -20.29 22.43 0.35
CA ASP A 60 -20.92 22.80 1.63
C ASP A 60 -21.01 21.64 2.62
N MET A 61 -20.22 20.57 2.40
CA MET A 61 -20.13 19.41 3.29
C MET A 61 -18.82 19.43 4.09
N THR A 62 -18.84 18.90 5.31
CA THR A 62 -17.61 18.49 6.00
C THR A 62 -17.04 17.20 5.40
N ALA A 63 -15.76 16.92 5.62
CA ALA A 63 -15.16 15.68 5.11
C ALA A 63 -15.83 14.40 5.65
N PRO A 64 -16.21 14.29 6.94
CA PRO A 64 -16.96 13.13 7.42
C PRO A 64 -18.34 12.97 6.78
N GLU A 65 -19.05 14.06 6.50
CA GLU A 65 -20.34 14.02 5.80
C GLU A 65 -20.16 13.54 4.36
N ALA A 66 -19.17 14.08 3.65
CA ALA A 66 -18.84 13.64 2.30
C ALA A 66 -18.44 12.16 2.24
N ASN A 67 -17.64 11.67 3.20
CA ASN A 67 -17.26 10.25 3.28
C ASN A 67 -18.47 9.34 3.53
N LYS A 68 -19.41 9.76 4.38
CA LYS A 68 -20.67 9.03 4.61
C LYS A 68 -21.55 9.01 3.35
N GLU A 69 -21.59 10.10 2.60
CA GLU A 69 -22.36 10.14 1.36
C GLU A 69 -21.71 9.26 0.28
N ILE A 70 -20.38 9.20 0.18
CA ILE A 70 -19.69 8.24 -0.70
C ILE A 70 -20.08 6.80 -0.34
N ASP A 71 -20.06 6.44 0.94
CA ASP A 71 -20.47 5.11 1.42
C ASP A 71 -21.92 4.78 1.06
N LYS A 72 -22.84 5.72 1.30
CA LYS A 72 -24.25 5.59 0.90
C LYS A 72 -24.40 5.39 -0.61
N LEU A 73 -23.71 6.18 -1.44
CA LEU A 73 -23.77 6.03 -2.89
C LEU A 73 -23.25 4.65 -3.34
N MET A 74 -22.19 4.12 -2.70
CA MET A 74 -21.77 2.73 -2.95
C MET A 74 -22.87 1.73 -2.59
N SER A 75 -23.57 1.92 -1.46
CA SER A 75 -24.70 1.07 -1.07
C SER A 75 -25.88 1.11 -2.06
N GLU A 76 -26.02 2.20 -2.81
CA GLU A 76 -26.99 2.36 -3.89
C GLU A 76 -26.51 1.77 -5.23
N GLY A 77 -25.33 1.13 -5.24
CA GLY A 77 -24.74 0.45 -6.38
C GLY A 77 -23.96 1.35 -7.35
N TYR A 78 -23.63 2.59 -6.97
CA TYR A 78 -22.79 3.46 -7.81
C TYR A 78 -21.34 3.00 -7.77
N GLY A 79 -20.83 2.49 -8.89
CA GLY A 79 -19.43 2.08 -9.03
C GLY A 79 -18.52 3.17 -9.59
N THR A 80 -19.07 4.31 -10.02
CA THR A 80 -18.28 5.50 -10.37
C THR A 80 -18.84 6.74 -9.69
N ILE A 81 -18.04 7.40 -8.86
CA ILE A 81 -18.45 8.62 -8.15
C ILE A 81 -17.48 9.76 -8.49
N VAL A 82 -18.01 10.90 -8.91
CA VAL A 82 -17.24 12.12 -9.17
C VAL A 82 -17.44 13.11 -8.04
N ILE A 83 -16.37 13.43 -7.32
CA ILE A 83 -16.38 14.38 -6.21
C ILE A 83 -16.07 15.78 -6.74
N LYS A 84 -17.06 16.68 -6.69
CA LYS A 84 -16.94 18.08 -7.12
C LYS A 84 -16.59 18.97 -5.93
N ASN A 85 -15.83 20.04 -6.19
CA ASN A 85 -15.47 21.06 -5.19
C ASN A 85 -14.87 20.51 -3.88
N PRO A 86 -13.85 19.63 -3.93
CA PRO A 86 -13.23 19.08 -2.72
C PRO A 86 -12.48 20.13 -1.87
N GLN A 87 -12.12 21.28 -2.45
CA GLN A 87 -11.59 22.46 -1.74
C GLN A 87 -10.43 22.19 -0.75
N GLY A 88 -9.59 21.19 -1.01
CA GLY A 88 -8.48 20.87 -0.10
C GLY A 88 -8.92 20.30 1.25
N LYS A 89 -10.15 19.77 1.34
CA LYS A 89 -10.66 19.09 2.53
C LYS A 89 -9.70 17.97 2.96
N HIS A 90 -9.41 17.93 4.25
CA HIS A 90 -8.57 16.90 4.86
C HIS A 90 -9.38 15.62 5.06
N SER A 91 -8.72 14.47 5.02
CA SER A 91 -9.31 13.15 5.28
C SER A 91 -10.55 12.85 4.43
N LEU A 92 -10.59 13.35 3.19
CA LEU A 92 -11.64 13.06 2.22
C LEU A 92 -11.30 11.78 1.44
N GLY A 93 -12.29 10.91 1.24
CA GLY A 93 -12.14 9.62 0.55
C GLY A 93 -11.33 8.59 1.33
N VAL A 94 -11.27 8.69 2.65
CA VAL A 94 -10.50 7.76 3.51
C VAL A 94 -11.31 6.53 3.88
N GLY A 95 -10.64 5.42 4.15
CA GLY A 95 -11.29 4.21 4.69
C GLY A 95 -12.17 3.47 3.69
N ILE A 96 -11.98 3.69 2.39
CA ILE A 96 -12.76 3.01 1.35
C ILE A 96 -12.18 1.61 1.13
N LEU A 97 -12.93 0.58 1.53
CA LEU A 97 -12.57 -0.83 1.41
C LEU A 97 -13.35 -1.55 0.29
N ASN A 98 -13.86 -0.77 -0.66
CA ASN A 98 -14.66 -1.22 -1.78
C ASN A 98 -13.95 -0.89 -3.10
N LYS A 99 -14.06 -1.79 -4.09
CA LYS A 99 -13.63 -1.50 -5.46
C LYS A 99 -14.67 -0.58 -6.12
N LEU A 100 -14.23 0.59 -6.54
CA LEU A 100 -15.01 1.57 -7.30
C LEU A 100 -14.07 2.51 -8.07
N ASN A 101 -14.62 3.30 -8.97
CA ASN A 101 -13.96 4.46 -9.55
C ASN A 101 -14.30 5.73 -8.77
N LEU A 102 -13.29 6.45 -8.31
CA LEU A 102 -13.45 7.72 -7.63
C LEU A 102 -12.67 8.82 -8.34
N ILE A 103 -13.34 9.91 -8.71
CA ILE A 103 -12.72 11.00 -9.48
C ILE A 103 -12.88 12.29 -8.69
N PHE A 104 -11.77 12.92 -8.28
CA PHE A 104 -11.81 14.20 -7.58
C PHE A 104 -11.50 15.35 -8.55
N GLU A 105 -12.48 16.22 -8.73
CA GLU A 105 -12.33 17.44 -9.52
C GLU A 105 -11.85 18.60 -8.64
N GLY A 106 -10.60 18.48 -8.21
CA GLY A 106 -9.93 19.50 -7.41
C GLY A 106 -8.83 18.92 -6.54
N SER A 107 -8.36 19.72 -5.59
CA SER A 107 -7.30 19.33 -4.67
C SER A 107 -7.86 18.69 -3.41
N LEU A 108 -7.10 17.74 -2.85
CA LEU A 108 -7.33 17.19 -1.50
C LEU A 108 -6.33 17.78 -0.50
N GLY A 109 -6.74 17.81 0.75
CA GLY A 109 -5.88 18.24 1.85
C GLY A 109 -5.03 17.11 2.41
N TYR A 110 -4.75 17.17 3.71
CA TYR A 110 -3.97 16.14 4.41
C TYR A 110 -4.76 14.84 4.51
N PHE A 111 -4.05 13.71 4.49
CA PHE A 111 -4.59 12.36 4.69
C PHE A 111 -5.68 11.92 3.70
N GLY A 112 -5.88 12.62 2.58
CA GLY A 112 -6.84 12.21 1.55
C GLY A 112 -6.51 10.81 1.01
N MET A 113 -7.53 9.99 0.77
CA MET A 113 -7.37 8.59 0.32
C MET A 113 -6.59 7.66 1.28
N GLY A 114 -6.39 8.03 2.54
CA GLY A 114 -5.76 7.18 3.54
C GLY A 114 -6.56 5.90 3.86
N SER A 115 -5.86 4.83 4.23
CA SER A 115 -6.41 3.54 4.68
C SER A 115 -7.45 2.93 3.73
N CYS A 116 -7.22 3.01 2.42
CA CYS A 116 -8.10 2.43 1.41
C CYS A 116 -7.59 1.08 0.91
N ASP A 117 -8.51 0.25 0.39
CA ASP A 117 -8.20 -1.04 -0.23
C ASP A 117 -9.08 -1.27 -1.46
N GLY A 118 -8.44 -1.27 -2.64
CA GLY A 118 -9.06 -1.63 -3.90
C GLY A 118 -9.57 -0.50 -4.81
N PRO A 119 -9.80 0.77 -4.40
CA PRO A 119 -10.39 1.74 -5.31
C PRO A 119 -9.44 2.13 -6.45
N THR A 120 -10.01 2.52 -7.58
CA THR A 120 -9.31 3.22 -8.68
C THR A 120 -9.65 4.70 -8.62
N VAL A 121 -8.65 5.53 -8.40
CA VAL A 121 -8.83 6.93 -8.02
C VAL A 121 -8.03 7.84 -8.94
N ARG A 122 -8.65 8.92 -9.41
CA ARG A 122 -7.96 10.02 -10.10
C ARG A 122 -8.26 11.36 -9.43
N ILE A 123 -7.21 12.11 -9.09
CA ILE A 123 -7.29 13.42 -8.46
C ILE A 123 -6.68 14.46 -9.40
N ASN A 124 -7.51 15.35 -9.93
CA ASN A 124 -7.10 16.34 -10.93
C ASN A 124 -6.29 17.51 -10.32
N GLY A 125 -6.35 17.66 -9.00
CA GLY A 125 -5.65 18.71 -8.26
C GLY A 125 -4.35 18.26 -7.61
N ARG A 126 -3.90 19.07 -6.63
CA ARG A 126 -2.77 18.76 -5.75
C ARG A 126 -3.29 17.98 -4.53
N VAL A 127 -2.40 17.27 -3.85
CA VAL A 127 -2.72 16.61 -2.57
C VAL A 127 -1.78 17.04 -1.46
N GLY A 128 -2.28 17.05 -0.23
CA GLY A 128 -1.52 17.45 0.94
C GLY A 128 -0.66 16.32 1.53
N TRP A 129 -0.21 16.55 2.77
CA TRP A 129 0.57 15.61 3.58
C TRP A 129 -0.15 14.24 3.70
N SER A 130 0.56 13.14 3.50
CA SER A 130 0.11 11.77 3.81
C SER A 130 -1.07 11.29 2.97
N CYS A 131 -1.23 11.83 1.76
CA CYS A 131 -2.19 11.27 0.83
C CYS A 131 -1.88 9.79 0.54
N ALA A 132 -2.92 8.96 0.54
CA ALA A 132 -2.84 7.51 0.36
C ALA A 132 -1.95 6.79 1.38
N GLU A 133 -1.82 7.33 2.60
CA GLU A 133 -1.20 6.61 3.70
C GLU A 133 -1.91 5.27 3.94
N ASN A 134 -1.14 4.20 4.15
CA ASN A 134 -1.66 2.86 4.41
C ASN A 134 -2.61 2.33 3.31
N LEU A 135 -2.36 2.69 2.04
CA LEU A 135 -3.04 2.07 0.90
C LEU A 135 -2.70 0.57 0.83
N MET A 136 -3.72 -0.28 0.84
CA MET A 136 -3.58 -1.73 0.89
C MET A 136 -3.56 -2.36 -0.50
N ALA A 137 -4.44 -1.90 -1.39
CA ALA A 137 -4.45 -2.18 -2.81
C ALA A 137 -5.20 -1.08 -3.57
N GLY A 138 -5.26 -1.17 -4.90
CA GLY A 138 -5.91 -0.20 -5.78
C GLY A 138 -4.92 0.65 -6.58
N LYS A 139 -5.43 1.66 -7.28
CA LYS A 139 -4.63 2.59 -8.09
C LYS A 139 -5.05 4.01 -7.76
N VAL A 140 -4.12 4.87 -7.35
CA VAL A 140 -4.40 6.29 -7.06
C VAL A 140 -3.49 7.16 -7.92
N VAL A 141 -4.08 8.01 -8.76
CA VAL A 141 -3.36 8.91 -9.67
C VAL A 141 -3.58 10.35 -9.27
N ILE A 142 -2.50 11.08 -9.03
CA ILE A 142 -2.48 12.52 -8.77
C ILE A 142 -1.96 13.23 -10.02
N GLU A 143 -2.78 14.08 -10.64
CA GLU A 143 -2.39 14.80 -11.86
C GLU A 143 -1.37 15.92 -11.60
N LYS A 144 -1.29 16.42 -10.37
CA LYS A 144 -0.35 17.49 -9.98
C LYS A 144 0.60 17.00 -8.88
N ASN A 145 1.14 17.93 -8.09
CA ASN A 145 2.10 17.65 -7.03
C ASN A 145 1.42 17.08 -5.76
N ALA A 146 2.20 16.32 -4.99
CA ALA A 146 1.81 15.80 -3.68
C ALA A 146 2.70 16.36 -2.55
N GLY A 147 2.15 16.40 -1.34
CA GLY A 147 2.88 16.81 -0.14
C GLY A 147 3.88 15.78 0.38
N SER A 148 4.41 16.05 1.57
CA SER A 148 5.29 15.12 2.29
C SER A 148 4.56 13.86 2.75
N CYS A 149 5.30 12.81 3.09
CA CYS A 149 4.80 11.49 3.51
C CYS A 149 3.78 10.87 2.54
N PHE A 150 3.84 11.23 1.26
CA PHE A 150 3.00 10.64 0.21
C PHE A 150 3.16 9.11 0.19
N GLY A 151 2.06 8.37 0.32
CA GLY A 151 2.10 6.91 0.40
C GLY A 151 2.80 6.35 1.63
N ALA A 152 2.81 7.07 2.77
CA ALA A 152 3.34 6.55 4.03
C ALA A 152 2.73 5.19 4.38
N ALA A 153 3.54 4.24 4.83
CA ALA A 153 3.09 2.90 5.23
C ALA A 153 2.26 2.12 4.18
N ILE A 154 2.33 2.48 2.89
CA ILE A 154 1.66 1.75 1.80
C ILE A 154 2.05 0.27 1.85
N ARG A 155 1.07 -0.62 1.69
CA ARG A 155 1.26 -2.07 1.71
C ARG A 155 1.09 -2.71 0.33
N GLY A 156 0.33 -2.08 -0.55
CA GLY A 156 0.09 -2.56 -1.90
C GLY A 156 -0.55 -1.51 -2.81
N GLY A 157 -0.86 -1.91 -4.04
CA GLY A 157 -1.39 -1.01 -5.07
C GLY A 157 -0.34 -0.13 -5.74
N ASP A 158 -0.83 0.72 -6.63
CA ASP A 158 -0.04 1.70 -7.37
C ASP A 158 -0.44 3.12 -6.98
N LEU A 159 0.51 3.90 -6.48
CA LEU A 159 0.33 5.30 -6.14
C LEU A 159 1.18 6.16 -7.08
N ILE A 160 0.52 6.91 -7.96
CA ILE A 160 1.15 7.67 -9.04
C ILE A 160 0.96 9.16 -8.78
N CYS A 161 2.04 9.93 -8.80
CA CYS A 161 2.02 11.38 -8.84
C CYS A 161 2.69 11.85 -10.13
N LYS A 162 1.93 12.54 -11.00
CA LYS A 162 2.48 13.07 -12.26
C LYS A 162 3.41 14.26 -12.07
N GLY A 163 3.29 14.96 -10.94
CA GLY A 163 4.19 16.05 -10.55
C GLY A 163 5.30 15.62 -9.60
N SER A 164 5.78 16.58 -8.82
CA SER A 164 6.77 16.35 -7.76
C SER A 164 6.11 16.05 -6.41
N VAL A 165 6.84 15.37 -5.52
CA VAL A 165 6.38 14.98 -4.18
C VAL A 165 7.29 15.54 -3.08
N GLY A 166 6.73 15.65 -1.86
CA GLY A 166 7.46 16.17 -0.71
C GLY A 166 8.45 15.18 -0.08
N ALA A 167 8.96 15.56 1.08
CA ALA A 167 9.89 14.75 1.87
C ALA A 167 9.22 13.51 2.46
N ARG A 168 10.01 12.48 2.79
CA ARG A 168 9.53 11.24 3.43
C ARG A 168 8.50 10.46 2.61
N THR A 169 8.50 10.63 1.29
CA THR A 169 7.63 9.84 0.40
C THR A 169 7.94 8.36 0.55
N GLY A 170 6.91 7.53 0.70
CA GLY A 170 7.07 6.09 0.95
C GLY A 170 7.71 5.74 2.29
N ILE A 171 7.66 6.63 3.29
CA ILE A 171 8.15 6.32 4.64
C ILE A 171 7.46 5.06 5.19
N ASP A 172 8.25 4.14 5.75
CA ASP A 172 7.76 2.89 6.36
C ASP A 172 6.90 2.02 5.43
N MET A 173 7.08 2.14 4.11
CA MET A 173 6.32 1.35 3.14
C MET A 173 6.66 -0.15 3.22
N LYS A 174 5.63 -0.99 3.10
CA LYS A 174 5.67 -2.46 3.30
C LYS A 174 5.33 -3.24 2.03
N GLY A 175 5.14 -2.54 0.91
CA GLY A 175 4.84 -3.10 -0.39
C GLY A 175 4.33 -2.02 -1.35
N GLY A 176 3.66 -2.44 -2.43
CA GLY A 176 3.14 -1.53 -3.45
C GLY A 176 4.21 -0.86 -4.32
N THR A 177 3.75 0.03 -5.19
CA THR A 177 4.62 0.85 -6.07
C THR A 177 4.23 2.32 -5.96
N ILE A 178 5.20 3.19 -5.67
CA ILE A 178 5.05 4.64 -5.78
C ILE A 178 5.77 5.12 -7.05
N ILE A 179 5.10 5.90 -7.89
CA ILE A 179 5.64 6.40 -9.17
C ILE A 179 5.52 7.93 -9.20
N ILE A 180 6.63 8.61 -9.45
CA ILE A 180 6.75 10.07 -9.35
C ILE A 180 7.30 10.60 -10.67
N GLY A 181 6.55 11.50 -11.31
CA GLY A 181 6.89 12.09 -12.60
C GLY A 181 7.93 13.21 -12.52
N GLY A 182 7.93 13.95 -11.42
CA GLY A 182 8.91 15.00 -11.15
C GLY A 182 9.94 14.59 -10.09
N ASP A 183 10.24 15.52 -9.21
CA ASP A 183 11.25 15.37 -8.16
C ASP A 183 10.65 14.82 -6.86
N ALA A 184 11.51 14.24 -6.02
CA ALA A 184 11.16 13.77 -4.69
C ALA A 184 11.98 14.47 -3.59
N GLY A 185 11.35 14.76 -2.47
CA GLY A 185 12.00 15.44 -1.35
C GLY A 185 13.01 14.57 -0.58
N ALA A 186 13.61 15.16 0.44
CA ALA A 186 14.53 14.49 1.36
C ALA A 186 13.88 13.29 2.07
N PHE A 187 14.68 12.32 2.49
CA PHE A 187 14.23 11.12 3.22
C PHE A 187 13.21 10.26 2.48
N THR A 188 13.17 10.33 1.14
CA THR A 188 12.32 9.43 0.35
C THR A 188 12.75 7.98 0.57
N GLY A 189 11.80 7.09 0.85
CA GLY A 189 12.07 5.70 1.23
C GLY A 189 12.60 5.51 2.66
N PHE A 190 12.46 6.50 3.55
CA PHE A 190 12.91 6.36 4.94
C PHE A 190 12.21 5.18 5.64
N MET A 191 12.97 4.30 6.27
CA MET A 191 12.44 3.07 6.92
C MET A 191 11.66 2.14 5.97
N MET A 192 11.88 2.23 4.66
CA MET A 192 11.22 1.36 3.67
C MET A 192 11.52 -0.11 3.97
N GLN A 193 10.48 -0.93 4.11
CA GLN A 193 10.59 -2.34 4.48
C GLN A 193 10.43 -3.27 3.29
N ARG A 194 9.64 -2.90 2.27
CA ARG A 194 9.47 -3.62 0.99
C ARG A 194 8.85 -2.68 -0.05
N GLY A 195 8.70 -3.16 -1.28
CA GLY A 195 7.98 -2.47 -2.36
C GLY A 195 8.94 -1.74 -3.30
N ARG A 196 8.39 -0.82 -4.11
CA ARG A 196 9.16 -0.09 -5.12
C ARG A 196 8.83 1.39 -5.17
N ILE A 197 9.84 2.24 -5.33
CA ILE A 197 9.68 3.68 -5.62
C ILE A 197 10.35 3.96 -6.98
N ILE A 198 9.66 4.65 -7.87
CA ILE A 198 10.17 5.07 -9.18
C ILE A 198 10.08 6.60 -9.23
N ILE A 199 11.21 7.27 -9.43
CA ILE A 199 11.31 8.73 -9.53
C ILE A 199 11.93 9.07 -10.88
N LEU A 200 11.22 9.84 -11.71
CA LEU A 200 11.73 10.25 -13.02
C LEU A 200 12.63 11.49 -12.95
N GLY A 201 12.50 12.32 -11.91
CA GLY A 201 13.33 13.50 -11.66
C GLY A 201 14.44 13.28 -10.62
N ASP A 202 14.79 14.37 -9.94
CA ASP A 202 15.81 14.39 -8.89
C ASP A 202 15.25 13.95 -7.54
N VAL A 203 16.12 13.50 -6.63
CA VAL A 203 15.77 13.21 -5.24
C VAL A 203 16.68 13.92 -4.25
N GLY A 204 16.08 14.43 -3.17
CA GLY A 204 16.79 15.15 -2.11
C GLY A 204 17.77 14.29 -1.29
N ILE A 205 18.22 14.85 -0.17
CA ILE A 205 19.17 14.20 0.73
C ILE A 205 18.56 13.01 1.50
N ASN A 206 19.43 12.11 1.95
CA ASN A 206 19.10 10.96 2.80
C ASN A 206 18.13 9.96 2.14
N LEU A 207 18.32 9.69 0.85
CA LEU A 207 17.55 8.68 0.11
C LEU A 207 17.68 7.31 0.78
N GLY A 208 16.54 6.64 1.04
CA GLY A 208 16.52 5.29 1.60
C GLY A 208 17.17 5.19 2.98
N ASP A 209 17.18 6.26 3.77
CA ASP A 209 17.72 6.22 5.12
C ASP A 209 16.99 5.17 5.97
N SER A 210 17.75 4.35 6.66
CA SER A 210 17.25 3.20 7.40
C SER A 210 16.34 2.23 6.61
N MET A 211 16.51 2.12 5.28
CA MET A 211 15.75 1.12 4.51
C MET A 211 16.17 -0.31 4.87
N TYR A 212 15.20 -1.22 4.99
CA TYR A 212 15.44 -2.62 5.30
C TYR A 212 15.42 -3.52 4.05
N ASP A 213 14.51 -3.27 3.12
CA ASP A 213 14.41 -4.01 1.85
C ASP A 213 13.59 -3.18 0.84
N GLY A 214 13.50 -3.66 -0.40
CA GLY A 214 12.81 -2.98 -1.50
C GLY A 214 13.76 -2.37 -2.52
N THR A 215 13.20 -1.64 -3.48
CA THR A 215 13.99 -1.08 -4.60
C THR A 215 13.52 0.32 -4.95
N ILE A 216 14.47 1.25 -5.10
CA ILE A 216 14.20 2.61 -5.54
C ILE A 216 14.91 2.83 -6.88
N PHE A 217 14.19 3.33 -7.88
CA PHE A 217 14.73 3.69 -9.19
C PHE A 217 14.73 5.21 -9.35
N ILE A 218 15.87 5.79 -9.70
CA ILE A 218 16.06 7.23 -9.84
C ILE A 218 16.45 7.58 -11.27
N GLY A 219 15.69 8.47 -11.90
CA GLY A 219 15.93 8.99 -13.24
C GLY A 219 16.89 10.19 -13.28
N GLY A 220 16.93 11.00 -12.22
CA GLY A 220 17.79 12.18 -12.09
C GLY A 220 18.95 11.99 -11.12
N SER A 221 19.26 13.06 -10.40
CA SER A 221 20.36 13.15 -9.43
C SER A 221 19.91 12.76 -8.02
N ILE A 222 20.84 12.23 -7.24
CA ILE A 222 20.63 11.88 -5.82
C ILE A 222 21.41 12.90 -4.99
N GLY A 223 20.72 13.61 -4.08
CA GLY A 223 21.37 14.59 -3.20
C GLY A 223 22.36 13.93 -2.24
N SER A 224 21.92 12.91 -1.51
CA SER A 224 22.79 12.02 -0.73
C SER A 224 22.07 10.71 -0.41
N TYR A 225 22.83 9.66 -0.16
CA TYR A 225 22.31 8.41 0.39
C TYR A 225 22.04 8.55 1.89
N GLY A 226 21.03 7.81 2.36
CA GLY A 226 20.87 7.50 3.77
C GLY A 226 21.84 6.42 4.24
N SER A 227 21.70 6.01 5.51
CA SER A 227 22.64 5.10 6.18
C SER A 227 22.79 3.71 5.54
N ASP A 228 21.70 3.13 5.02
CA ASP A 228 21.68 1.76 4.49
C ASP A 228 21.55 1.68 2.96
N ALA A 229 21.13 2.76 2.29
CA ALA A 229 20.93 2.75 0.85
C ALA A 229 22.25 2.61 0.06
N VAL A 230 22.28 1.71 -0.91
CA VAL A 230 23.44 1.48 -1.80
C VAL A 230 23.01 1.31 -3.25
N ASP A 231 23.90 1.67 -4.17
CA ASP A 231 23.73 1.38 -5.60
C ASP A 231 23.70 -0.14 -5.86
N ALA A 232 22.89 -0.53 -6.84
CA ALA A 232 22.82 -1.88 -7.38
C ALA A 232 22.77 -1.85 -8.91
N GLU A 233 23.14 -2.97 -9.53
CA GLU A 233 23.08 -3.12 -10.98
C GLU A 233 21.63 -3.06 -11.49
N LEU A 234 21.40 -2.20 -12.48
CA LEU A 234 20.14 -2.13 -13.21
C LEU A 234 20.11 -3.22 -14.29
N THR A 235 19.39 -4.30 -14.02
CA THR A 235 19.31 -5.44 -14.94
C THR A 235 18.36 -5.19 -16.11
N VAL A 236 18.47 -5.98 -17.18
CA VAL A 236 17.51 -5.95 -18.30
C VAL A 236 16.07 -6.23 -17.82
N SER A 237 15.91 -7.17 -16.87
CA SER A 237 14.60 -7.47 -16.28
C SER A 237 14.01 -6.26 -15.53
N ASP A 238 14.85 -5.48 -14.85
CA ASP A 238 14.42 -4.24 -14.20
C ASP A 238 13.94 -3.23 -15.25
N GLN A 239 14.70 -3.04 -16.32
CA GLN A 239 14.36 -2.11 -17.41
C GLN A 239 13.03 -2.50 -18.09
N ASP A 240 12.82 -3.77 -18.39
CA ASP A 240 11.59 -4.25 -19.01
C ASP A 240 10.38 -4.11 -18.08
N TRP A 241 10.58 -4.36 -16.78
CA TRP A 241 9.55 -4.13 -15.78
C TRP A 241 9.21 -2.64 -15.66
N LEU A 242 10.21 -1.75 -15.61
CA LEU A 242 10.04 -0.31 -15.57
C LEU A 242 9.25 0.21 -16.78
N LYS A 243 9.62 -0.21 -18.01
CA LYS A 243 8.90 0.17 -19.24
C LYS A 243 7.41 -0.20 -19.16
N ARG A 244 7.10 -1.44 -18.75
CA ARG A 244 5.71 -1.88 -18.58
C ARG A 244 5.00 -1.06 -17.51
N LYS A 245 5.67 -0.80 -16.38
CA LYS A 245 5.08 -0.12 -15.24
C LYS A 245 4.76 1.35 -15.56
N LEU A 246 5.69 2.06 -16.20
CA LEU A 246 5.52 3.43 -16.66
C LEU A 246 4.39 3.56 -17.70
N LYS A 247 4.31 2.61 -18.65
CA LYS A 247 3.21 2.55 -19.62
C LYS A 247 1.83 2.40 -18.94
N VAL A 248 1.68 1.46 -18.00
CA VAL A 248 0.41 1.26 -17.25
C VAL A 248 0.06 2.45 -16.36
N ALA A 249 1.08 3.15 -15.86
CA ALA A 249 0.93 4.36 -15.06
C ALA A 249 0.62 5.61 -15.90
N GLU A 250 0.63 5.52 -17.23
CA GLU A 250 0.41 6.65 -18.16
C GLU A 250 1.36 7.82 -17.85
N ILE A 251 2.63 7.50 -17.55
CA ILE A 251 3.65 8.47 -17.13
C ILE A 251 5.00 8.07 -17.68
N GLY A 252 5.77 9.05 -18.17
CA GLY A 252 7.14 8.80 -18.64
C GLY A 252 7.23 7.84 -19.84
N GLU A 253 6.26 7.87 -20.77
CA GLU A 253 6.20 6.94 -21.92
C GLU A 253 7.50 6.90 -22.75
N ASN A 254 8.21 8.02 -22.82
CA ASN A 254 9.47 8.17 -23.55
C ASN A 254 10.70 8.25 -22.64
N PHE A 255 10.57 7.90 -21.35
CA PHE A 255 11.69 7.95 -20.43
C PHE A 255 12.69 6.83 -20.73
N ASP A 256 13.97 7.18 -20.86
CA ASP A 256 15.04 6.22 -21.08
C ASP A 256 15.40 5.51 -19.77
N VAL A 257 14.71 4.42 -19.48
CA VAL A 257 14.91 3.65 -18.25
C VAL A 257 16.31 3.05 -18.11
N SER A 258 17.08 2.94 -19.20
CA SER A 258 18.43 2.36 -19.17
C SER A 258 19.44 3.22 -18.40
N LYS A 259 19.12 4.51 -18.21
CA LYS A 259 19.94 5.48 -17.47
C LYS A 259 19.57 5.60 -16.00
N MET A 260 18.56 4.86 -15.54
CA MET A 260 18.13 4.93 -14.15
C MET A 260 19.18 4.31 -13.22
N LYS A 261 19.31 4.91 -12.03
CA LYS A 261 20.05 4.29 -10.93
C LYS A 261 19.09 3.40 -10.14
N LYS A 262 19.54 2.20 -9.81
CA LYS A 262 18.80 1.27 -8.95
C LYS A 262 19.44 1.28 -7.57
N ILE A 263 18.65 1.57 -6.56
CA ILE A 263 19.07 1.64 -5.17
C ILE A 263 18.34 0.56 -4.37
N VAL A 264 19.07 -0.14 -3.51
CA VAL A 264 18.56 -1.21 -2.65
C VAL A 264 19.12 -1.07 -1.23
N ALA A 265 18.60 -1.88 -0.30
CA ALA A 265 19.14 -1.95 1.05
C ALA A 265 20.53 -2.60 1.05
N GLY A 266 21.48 -1.95 1.71
CA GLY A 266 22.82 -2.46 1.99
C GLY A 266 22.83 -3.52 3.10
N LYS A 267 21.69 -3.74 3.76
CA LYS A 267 21.46 -4.79 4.77
C LYS A 267 22.33 -4.65 6.01
N LYS A 268 22.82 -3.44 6.33
CA LYS A 268 23.58 -3.21 7.57
C LYS A 268 22.68 -3.22 8.80
N LEU A 269 21.40 -2.89 8.63
CA LEU A 269 20.38 -2.87 9.69
C LEU A 269 19.68 -4.21 9.90
N TRP A 270 20.10 -5.25 9.18
CA TRP A 270 19.61 -6.61 9.36
C TRP A 270 20.19 -7.20 10.65
N ASN A 271 19.62 -6.81 11.78
CA ASN A 271 19.92 -7.39 13.09
C ASN A 271 19.23 -8.77 13.20
N TYR A 272 19.61 -9.72 12.36
CA TYR A 272 19.31 -11.11 12.64
C TYR A 272 20.21 -11.54 13.79
N ASP A 273 19.58 -11.94 14.89
CA ASP A 273 20.28 -12.65 15.94
C ASP A 273 20.78 -13.95 15.32
N ASN A 274 22.09 -14.09 15.12
CA ASN A 274 22.68 -15.30 14.55
C ASN A 274 22.58 -16.49 15.52
N LEU A 275 22.03 -16.27 16.71
CA LEU A 275 21.85 -17.26 17.76
C LEU A 275 20.41 -17.79 17.73
N GLU A 276 20.28 -19.11 17.59
CA GLU A 276 19.02 -19.82 17.82
C GLU A 276 18.50 -19.52 19.25
N PRO A 277 17.19 -19.60 19.51
CA PRO A 277 16.64 -19.37 20.85
C PRO A 277 17.33 -20.18 21.95
N THR A 278 17.85 -21.37 21.63
CA THR A 278 18.62 -22.24 22.53
C THR A 278 20.04 -21.75 22.82
N GLU A 279 20.58 -20.89 21.97
CA GLU A 279 21.92 -20.31 22.09
C GLU A 279 21.91 -18.98 22.86
N LYS A 280 20.72 -18.47 23.19
CA LYS A 280 20.52 -17.28 24.03
C LYS A 280 20.79 -17.62 25.49
N LYS A 281 22.02 -17.37 25.96
CA LYS A 281 22.32 -17.40 27.40
C LYS A 281 21.59 -16.26 28.10
N GLY A 282 20.61 -16.59 28.94
CA GLY A 282 19.98 -15.64 29.86
C GLY A 282 18.45 -15.50 29.79
N ALA A 283 17.74 -16.36 29.05
CA ALA A 283 16.28 -16.43 29.14
C ALA A 283 15.84 -17.57 30.08
N ILE A 284 15.94 -17.33 31.39
CA ILE A 284 15.08 -17.92 32.43
C ILE A 284 14.46 -16.75 33.18
#